data_AF-A0A8H8DI52-F1
#
_entry.id   AF-A0A8H8DI52-F1
#
_cell.length_a   1.000
_cell.length_b   1.000
_cell.length_c   1.000
_cell.angle_alpha   90.00
_cell.angle_beta   90.00
_cell.angle_gamma   90.00
#
_symmetry.space_group_name_H-M   'P 1'
#
loop_
_entity.id
_entity.type
_entity.pdbx_description
1 polymer ?
#
loop_
_entity_poly.entity_id
_entity_poly.type
_entity_poly.pdbx_seq_one_letter_code
_entity_poly.pdbx_strand_id
1 'polypeptide(L)'
;MLAEKMAHHKTDVYLVNTGWNGGAYGSGKRISLKHTRAIIDAIHNGELKKAEFENYPVFNLPIPKRLTGVPSEVRLIALAPVRRWPKAV
;
A
#
# COMPACT_ATOMS: atom_id res chain seq x y z
N MET A 1 -12.57 -22.66 -4.49
CA MET A 1 -12.74 -21.20 -4.24
C MET A 1 -11.38 -20.47 -4.20
N LEU A 2 -11.34 -19.13 -4.03
CA LEU A 2 -10.11 -18.32 -4.13
C LEU A 2 -8.99 -18.75 -3.15
N ALA A 3 -9.33 -18.93 -1.87
CA ALA A 3 -8.37 -19.32 -0.84
C ALA A 3 -7.68 -20.66 -1.16
N GLU A 4 -8.43 -21.66 -1.63
CA GLU A 4 -7.89 -22.96 -2.05
C GLU A 4 -6.90 -22.82 -3.21
N LYS A 5 -7.23 -21.98 -4.22
CA LYS A 5 -6.33 -21.73 -5.36
C LYS A 5 -5.04 -21.05 -4.91
N MET A 6 -5.13 -20.07 -4.02
CA MET A 6 -3.95 -19.39 -3.50
C MET A 6 -3.02 -20.34 -2.73
N ALA A 7 -3.59 -21.20 -1.88
CA ALA A 7 -2.83 -22.19 -1.12
C ALA A 7 -2.15 -23.21 -2.05
N HIS A 8 -2.88 -23.72 -3.05
CA HIS A 8 -2.37 -24.68 -4.02
C HIS A 8 -1.21 -24.11 -4.87
N HIS A 9 -1.34 -22.85 -5.30
CA HIS A 9 -0.35 -22.20 -6.19
C HIS A 9 0.69 -21.35 -5.44
N LYS A 10 0.69 -21.35 -4.10
CA LYS A 10 1.60 -20.56 -3.25
C LYS A 10 1.68 -19.09 -3.70
N THR A 11 0.52 -18.49 -3.96
CA THR A 11 0.43 -17.15 -4.55
C THR A 11 0.46 -16.06 -3.47
N ASP A 12 1.29 -15.04 -3.68
CA ASP A 12 1.31 -13.83 -2.84
C ASP A 12 0.11 -12.93 -3.18
N VAL A 13 -0.50 -12.32 -2.16
CA VAL A 13 -1.63 -11.38 -2.33
C VAL A 13 -1.30 -10.02 -1.78
N TYR A 14 -1.66 -8.99 -2.56
CA TYR A 14 -1.38 -7.59 -2.25
C TYR A 14 -2.65 -6.76 -2.35
N LEU A 15 -2.82 -5.81 -1.43
CA LEU A 15 -3.85 -4.78 -1.49
C LEU A 15 -3.19 -3.47 -1.92
N VAL A 16 -3.58 -2.95 -3.10
CA VAL A 16 -3.01 -1.72 -3.66
C VAL A 16 -4.10 -0.66 -3.78
N ASN A 17 -3.94 0.46 -3.09
CA ASN A 17 -4.82 1.61 -3.27
C ASN A 17 -4.47 2.33 -4.59
N THR A 18 -5.45 2.51 -5.48
CA THR A 18 -5.35 3.31 -6.72
C THR A 18 -6.33 4.50 -6.73
N GLY A 19 -6.99 4.73 -5.60
CA GLY A 19 -7.95 5.78 -5.35
C GLY A 19 -7.32 7.04 -4.76
N TRP A 20 -7.97 7.57 -3.72
CA TRP A 20 -7.61 8.82 -3.06
C TRP A 20 -6.79 8.59 -1.81
N ASN A 21 -6.01 9.61 -1.49
CA ASN A 21 -4.99 9.59 -0.46
C ASN A 21 -4.94 10.94 0.27
N GLY A 22 -4.73 10.92 1.58
CA GLY A 22 -4.52 12.14 2.37
C GLY A 22 -5.80 12.91 2.71
N GLY A 23 -6.95 12.26 2.54
CA GLY A 23 -8.28 12.81 2.78
C GLY A 23 -9.32 12.08 1.93
N ALA A 24 -10.59 12.36 2.19
CA ALA A 24 -11.69 11.89 1.36
C ALA A 24 -11.67 12.58 -0.02
N TYR A 25 -12.58 12.16 -0.91
CA TYR A 25 -12.80 12.86 -2.17
C TYR A 25 -13.06 14.37 -1.93
N GLY A 26 -12.40 15.23 -2.71
CA GLY A 26 -12.47 16.69 -2.57
C GLY A 26 -11.43 17.32 -1.62
N SER A 27 -10.86 16.56 -0.67
CA SER A 27 -9.81 17.05 0.25
C SER A 27 -8.47 16.33 0.07
N GLY A 28 -8.52 15.05 -0.26
CA GLY A 28 -7.35 14.25 -0.60
C GLY A 28 -6.85 14.47 -2.02
N LYS A 29 -5.72 13.85 -2.36
CA LYS A 29 -5.19 13.77 -3.72
C LYS A 29 -5.21 12.33 -4.22
N ARG A 30 -5.53 12.14 -5.50
CA ARG A 30 -5.48 10.82 -6.12
C ARG A 30 -4.03 10.34 -6.15
N ILE A 31 -3.79 9.05 -5.89
CA ILE A 31 -2.45 8.48 -6.04
C ILE A 31 -1.96 8.69 -7.48
N SER A 32 -0.71 9.15 -7.62
CA SER A 32 -0.11 9.31 -8.95
C SER A 32 0.11 7.93 -9.58
N LEU A 33 -0.17 7.83 -10.89
CA LEU A 33 0.04 6.58 -11.63
C LEU A 33 1.51 6.12 -11.56
N LYS A 34 2.45 7.07 -11.51
CA LYS A 34 3.89 6.78 -11.35
C LYS A 34 4.16 6.00 -10.06
N HIS A 35 3.54 6.39 -8.94
CA HIS A 35 3.72 5.69 -7.67
C HIS A 35 3.05 4.32 -7.67
N THR A 36 1.83 4.20 -8.23
CA THR A 36 1.19 2.88 -8.38
C THR A 36 2.06 1.94 -9.21
N ARG A 37 2.62 2.41 -10.33
CA ARG A 37 3.54 1.61 -11.16
C ARG A 37 4.79 1.18 -10.39
N ALA A 38 5.42 2.08 -9.64
CA ALA A 38 6.57 1.75 -8.80
C ALA A 38 6.24 0.66 -7.74
N ILE A 39 5.03 0.68 -7.16
CA ILE A 39 4.58 -0.38 -6.24
C ILE A 39 4.45 -1.72 -6.97
N ILE A 40 3.86 -1.73 -8.17
CA ILE A 40 3.70 -2.94 -8.98
C ILE A 40 5.08 -3.48 -9.44
N ASP A 41 6.00 -2.59 -9.81
CA ASP A 41 7.38 -2.97 -10.15
C ASP A 41 8.09 -3.60 -8.95
N ALA A 42 7.87 -3.06 -7.74
CA ALA A 42 8.39 -3.63 -6.49
C ALA A 42 7.80 -4.99 -6.12
N ILE A 43 6.57 -5.30 -6.58
CA ILE A 43 5.96 -6.63 -6.46
C ILE A 43 6.69 -7.60 -7.39
N HIS A 44 6.84 -7.22 -8.66
CA HIS A 44 7.41 -8.11 -9.68
C HIS A 44 8.92 -8.33 -9.53
N ASN A 45 9.67 -7.32 -9.08
CA ASN A 45 11.12 -7.43 -8.89
C ASN A 45 11.50 -8.16 -7.57
N GLY A 46 10.52 -8.51 -6.73
CA GLY A 46 10.72 -9.21 -5.46
C GLY A 46 11.23 -8.33 -4.31
N GLU A 47 11.30 -7.00 -4.47
CA GLU A 47 11.68 -6.05 -3.42
C GLU A 47 10.74 -6.17 -2.21
N LEU A 48 9.44 -6.28 -2.47
CA LEU A 48 8.43 -6.45 -1.41
C LEU A 48 8.61 -7.73 -0.59
N LYS A 49 9.17 -8.79 -1.17
CA LYS A 49 9.46 -10.04 -0.43
C LYS A 49 10.60 -9.89 0.58
N LYS A 50 11.45 -8.87 0.40
CA LYS A 50 12.63 -8.58 1.22
C LYS A 50 12.45 -7.33 2.08
N ALA A 51 11.33 -6.64 1.94
CA ALA A 51 11.07 -5.39 2.65
C ALA A 51 10.80 -5.65 4.14
N GLU A 52 11.16 -4.68 4.98
CA GLU A 52 10.66 -4.63 6.35
C GLU A 52 9.22 -4.12 6.35
N PHE A 53 8.36 -4.72 7.18
CA PHE A 53 6.97 -4.32 7.31
C PHE A 53 6.68 -3.69 8.68
N GLU A 54 5.65 -2.86 8.74
CA GLU A 54 5.01 -2.35 9.95
C GLU A 54 3.50 -2.65 9.88
N ASN A 55 2.87 -2.95 11.01
CA ASN A 55 1.43 -3.25 11.02
C ASN A 55 0.61 -1.96 11.00
N TYR A 56 -0.42 -1.96 10.17
CA TYR A 56 -1.41 -0.90 10.13
C TYR A 56 -2.41 -1.04 11.28
N PRO A 57 -2.55 -0.07 12.19
CA PRO A 57 -3.30 -0.26 13.42
C PRO A 57 -4.81 -0.49 13.23
N VAL A 58 -5.42 -0.05 12.12
CA VAL A 58 -6.87 -0.13 11.92
C VAL A 58 -7.30 -1.46 11.28
N PHE A 59 -6.61 -1.88 10.22
CA PHE A 59 -6.94 -3.13 9.50
C PHE A 59 -5.97 -4.27 9.80
N ASN A 60 -4.97 -4.04 10.65
CA ASN A 60 -3.89 -4.97 10.97
C ASN A 60 -3.19 -5.57 9.74
N LEU A 61 -3.07 -4.76 8.67
CA LEU A 61 -2.41 -5.15 7.43
C LEU A 61 -0.91 -4.81 7.52
N PRO A 62 0.00 -5.70 7.12
CA PRO A 62 1.42 -5.39 7.05
C PRO A 62 1.69 -4.44 5.88
N ILE A 63 2.39 -3.35 6.17
CA ILE A 63 2.76 -2.30 5.20
C ILE A 63 4.29 -2.22 5.11
N PRO A 64 4.89 -2.19 3.90
CA PRO A 64 6.33 -2.00 3.76
C PRO A 64 6.79 -0.65 4.34
N LYS A 65 7.91 -0.66 5.06
CA LYS A 65 8.55 0.53 5.64
C LYS A 65 9.20 1.43 4.61
N ARG A 66 9.67 0.88 3.49
CA ARG A 66 10.29 1.61 2.37
C ARG A 66 10.05 0.85 1.06
N LEU A 67 9.92 1.60 -0.03
CA LEU A 67 9.90 1.07 -1.39
C LEU A 67 10.67 2.02 -2.30
N THR A 68 11.47 1.48 -3.19
CA THR A 68 12.25 2.23 -4.17
C THR A 68 11.32 2.96 -5.13
N GLY A 69 11.61 4.24 -5.41
CA GLY A 69 10.80 5.05 -6.31
C GLY A 69 9.45 5.52 -5.75
N VAL A 70 9.13 5.18 -4.49
CA VAL A 70 7.95 5.67 -3.77
C VAL A 70 8.42 6.54 -2.59
N PRO A 71 8.22 7.87 -2.62
CA PRO A 71 8.59 8.73 -1.51
C PRO A 71 7.97 8.26 -0.19
N SER A 72 8.71 8.37 0.92
CA SER A 72 8.23 8.01 2.27
C SER A 72 6.89 8.69 2.59
N GLU A 73 6.71 9.92 2.12
CA GLU A 73 5.47 10.68 2.24
C GLU A 73 4.29 10.00 1.53
N VAL A 74 4.49 9.40 0.37
CA VAL A 74 3.44 8.70 -0.38
C VAL A 74 3.13 7.36 0.26
N ARG A 75 4.17 6.65 0.74
CA ARG A 75 4.04 5.40 1.51
C ARG A 75 3.17 5.57 2.74
N LEU A 76 3.38 6.65 3.50
CA LEU A 76 2.58 7.02 4.68
C LEU A 76 1.10 7.23 4.36
N ILE A 77 0.72 7.37 3.09
CA ILE A 77 -0.65 7.68 2.69
C ILE A 77 -1.30 6.53 1.90
N ALA A 78 -0.56 5.92 0.97
CA ALA A 78 -1.07 4.88 0.07
C ALA A 78 -1.30 3.56 0.78
N LEU A 79 -0.51 3.31 1.82
CA LEU A 79 -0.54 2.05 2.54
C LEU A 79 -1.02 2.26 3.99
N ALA A 80 -0.86 3.45 4.58
CA ALA A 80 -1.26 3.78 5.96
C ALA A 80 -2.21 5.01 6.09
N PRO A 81 -3.44 4.99 5.56
CA PRO A 81 -4.29 6.17 5.38
C PRO A 81 -4.46 7.08 6.63
N VAL A 82 -4.54 6.52 7.84
CA VAL A 82 -4.76 7.25 9.09
C VAL A 82 -3.69 8.30 9.40
N ARG A 83 -2.44 8.14 8.93
CA ARG A 83 -1.34 9.04 9.32
C ARG A 83 -1.45 10.46 8.75
N ARG A 84 -2.32 10.71 7.75
CA ARG A 84 -2.44 12.01 7.07
C ARG A 84 -3.86 12.56 6.97
N TRP A 85 -4.87 11.78 7.35
CA TRP A 85 -6.21 12.37 7.47
C TRP A 85 -6.17 13.42 8.58
N PRO A 86 -6.80 14.59 8.41
CA PRO A 86 -7.02 15.50 9.52
C PRO A 86 -7.61 14.70 10.67
N LYS A 87 -7.06 14.82 11.88
CA LYS A 87 -7.71 14.25 13.05
C LYS A 87 -9.12 14.81 13.09
N ALA A 88 -10.12 13.94 13.10
CA ALA A 88 -11.48 14.37 13.38
C ALA A 88 -11.43 15.08 14.74
N VAL A 89 -11.91 16.33 14.77
CA VAL A 89 -12.19 17.06 16.01
C VAL A 89 -13.27 16.33 16.79
#